data_AF-A0A089ZB06-F1
#
_entry.id   AF-A0A089ZB06-F1
#
_cell.length_a   1.000
_cell.length_b   1.000
_cell.length_c   1.000
_cell.angle_alpha   90.00
_cell.angle_beta   90.00
_cell.angle_gamma   90.00
#
_symmetry.space_group_name_H-M   'P 1'
#
loop_
_entity.id
_entity.type
_entity.pdbx_description
1 polymer ?
#
loop_
_entity_poly.entity_id
_entity_poly.type
_entity_poly.pdbx_seq_one_letter_code
_entity_poly.pdbx_strand_id
1 'polypeptide(L)' 'MYFTAGLILVIIAWIIQFYKTVIQKDNNINPYFLILYVIGVIFLVIGNLLANDIFTGILNLISALLPLLICIALLRN' A
#
# COMPACT_ATOMS: atom_id res chain seq x y z
N MET A 1 4.07 8.23 17.78
CA MET A 1 4.36 6.83 18.14
C MET A 1 3.29 5.86 17.65
N TYR A 2 2.03 5.93 18.12
CA TYR A 2 0.99 4.97 17.71
C TYR A 2 0.68 4.99 16.21
N PHE A 3 0.61 6.19 15.62
CA PHE A 3 0.34 6.34 14.19
C PHE A 3 1.44 5.68 13.32
N THR A 4 2.70 5.94 13.64
CA THR A 4 3.86 5.30 12.98
C THR A 4 3.85 3.79 13.13
N ALA A 5 3.55 3.28 14.32
CA ALA A 5 3.41 1.83 14.55
C ALA A 5 2.28 1.23 13.70
N GLY A 6 1.16 1.95 13.56
CA GLY A 6 0.07 1.58 12.66
C GLY A 6 0.54 1.46 11.20
N LEU A 7 1.29 2.44 10.69
CA LEU A 7 1.83 2.40 9.33
C LEU A 7 2.81 1.24 9.13
N ILE A 8 3.65 0.93 10.12
CA ILE A 8 4.56 -0.23 10.04
C ILE A 8 3.74 -1.53 9.93
N LEU A 9 2.66 -1.67 10.70
CA LEU A 9 1.77 -2.83 10.62
C LEU A 9 1.07 -2.92 9.25
N VAL A 10 0.67 -1.78 8.68
CA VAL A 10 0.10 -1.72 7.33
C VAL A 10 1.10 -2.19 6.28
N ILE A 11 2.37 -1.76 6.36
CA ILE A 11 3.43 -2.23 5.47
C ILE A 11 3.61 -3.75 5.59
N ILE A 12 3.67 -4.28 6.82
CA ILE A 12 3.79 -5.72 7.05
C ILE A 12 2.60 -6.49 6.46
N ALA A 13 1.37 -5.97 6.63
CA ALA A 13 0.18 -6.57 6.03
C ALA A 13 0.28 -6.65 4.51
N TRP A 14 0.80 -5.60 3.85
CA TRP A 14 1.01 -5.63 2.40
C TRP A 14 2.13 -6.57 1.96
N ILE A 15 3.18 -6.76 2.75
CA ILE A 15 4.22 -7.76 2.47
C ILE A 15 3.59 -9.16 2.45
N ILE A 16 2.76 -9.48 3.46
CA ILE A 16 2.06 -10.76 3.54
C ILE A 16 1.11 -10.93 2.35
N GLN A 17 0.30 -9.92 2.05
CA GLN A 17 -0.64 -9.97 0.94
C GLN A 17 0.06 -10.10 -0.42
N PHE A 18 1.21 -9.43 -0.60
CA PHE A 18 2.04 -9.56 -1.80
C PHE A 18 2.54 -10.99 -1.97
N TYR A 19 3.07 -11.59 -0.90
CA TYR A 19 3.53 -12.98 -0.93
C TYR A 19 2.40 -13.94 -1.31
N LYS A 20 1.21 -13.81 -0.70
CA LYS A 20 0.04 -14.64 -1.06
C LYS A 20 -0.38 -14.44 -2.53
N THR A 21 -0.54 -13.20 -2.95
CA THR A 21 -1.11 -12.90 -4.27
C THR A 21 -0.13 -13.18 -5.41
N VAL A 22 1.11 -12.70 -5.30
CA VAL A 22 2.07 -12.73 -6.41
C VAL A 22 2.89 -14.02 -6.43
N ILE A 23 3.31 -14.50 -5.25
CA ILE A 23 4.18 -15.68 -5.13
C ILE A 23 3.35 -16.96 -5.05
N GLN A 24 2.34 -17.02 -4.17
CA GLN A 24 1.47 -18.20 -4.06
C GLN A 24 0.35 -18.25 -5.11
N LYS A 25 0.19 -17.20 -5.94
CA LYS A 25 -0.87 -17.09 -6.96
C LYS A 25 -2.29 -17.14 -6.39
N ASP A 26 -2.47 -16.76 -5.12
CA ASP A 26 -3.77 -16.63 -4.48
C ASP A 26 -4.39 -15.28 -4.85
N ASN A 27 -5.15 -15.25 -5.97
CA ASN A 27 -5.80 -14.05 -6.48
C ASN A 27 -7.07 -13.65 -5.71
N ASN A 28 -7.24 -14.12 -4.48
CA ASN A 28 -8.37 -13.77 -3.62
C ASN A 28 -8.19 -12.37 -3.00
N ILE A 29 -8.23 -11.35 -3.86
CA ILE A 29 -8.26 -9.94 -3.47
C ILE A 29 -9.13 -9.17 -4.45
N ASN A 30 -9.95 -8.26 -3.93
CA ASN A 30 -10.80 -7.43 -4.78
C ASN A 30 -9.95 -6.36 -5.49
N PRO A 31 -9.90 -6.31 -6.84
CA PRO A 31 -9.09 -5.35 -7.56
C PRO A 31 -9.56 -3.89 -7.35
N TYR A 32 -10.87 -3.67 -7.16
CA TYR A 32 -11.39 -2.33 -6.87
C TYR A 32 -10.93 -1.82 -5.50
N PHE A 33 -10.87 -2.70 -4.49
CA PHE A 33 -10.31 -2.36 -3.19
C PHE A 33 -8.85 -1.92 -3.33
N LEU A 34 -8.06 -2.67 -4.10
CA LEU A 34 -6.64 -2.39 -4.31
C LEU A 34 -6.40 -1.05 -5.02
N ILE A 35 -7.17 -0.77 -6.08
CA ILE A 35 -7.10 0.49 -6.83
C ILE A 35 -7.47 1.68 -5.93
N LEU A 36 -8.60 1.58 -5.23
CA LEU A 36 -9.06 2.64 -4.33
C LEU A 36 -8.06 2.86 -3.18
N TYR A 37 -7.45 1.78 -2.66
CA TYR A 37 -6.40 1.88 -1.66
C TYR A 37 -5.20 2.68 -2.18
N VAL A 38 -4.67 2.35 -3.35
CA VAL A 38 -3.53 3.07 -3.95
C VAL A 38 -3.87 4.56 -4.15
N ILE A 39 -5.05 4.87 -4.69
CA ILE A 39 -5.51 6.26 -4.87
C ILE A 39 -5.59 6.98 -3.52
N GLY A 40 -6.19 6.35 -2.51
CA GLY A 40 -6.31 6.91 -1.17
C GLY A 40 -4.94 7.21 -0.55
N VAL A 41 -3.99 6.28 -0.65
CA VAL A 41 -2.64 6.47 -0.10
C VAL A 41 -1.87 7.55 -0.85
N ILE A 42 -2.05 7.71 -2.17
CA ILE A 42 -1.46 8.84 -2.91
C ILE A 42 -1.96 10.17 -2.34
N PHE A 43 -3.26 10.30 -2.06
CA PHE A 43 -3.78 11.51 -1.42
C PHE A 43 -3.22 11.72 -0.01
N LEU A 44 -2.99 10.65 0.75
CA LEU A 44 -2.31 10.76 2.05
C LEU A 44 -0.87 11.30 1.88
N VAL A 45 -0.10 10.77 0.92
CA VAL A 45 1.26 11.27 0.63
C VAL A 45 1.23 12.75 0.28
N ILE A 46 0.32 13.19 -0.60
CA ILE A 46 0.17 14.61 -0.97
C ILE A 46 -0.17 15.45 0.27
N GLY A 47 -1.13 15.00 1.08
CA GLY A 47 -1.49 15.68 2.32
C GLY A 47 -0.33 15.81 3.30
N ASN A 48 0.49 14.76 3.46
CA ASN A 48 1.68 14.79 4.30
C ASN A 48 2.74 15.76 3.81
N LEU A 49 2.98 15.81 2.49
CA LEU A 49 3.91 16.77 1.89
C LEU A 49 3.45 18.22 2.10
N LEU A 50 2.15 18.51 1.90
CA LEU A 50 1.57 19.83 2.16
C LEU A 50 1.67 20.24 3.64
N ALA A 51 1.65 19.27 4.56
CA ALA A 51 1.82 19.48 5.99
C ALA A 51 3.28 19.52 6.46
N ASN A 52 4.27 19.44 5.55
CA ASN A 52 5.70 19.27 5.85
C ASN A 52 6.04 18.02 6.70
N ASP A 53 5.16 17.02 6.75
CA ASP A 53 5.39 15.73 7.42
C ASP A 53 6.02 14.72 6.45
N ILE A 54 7.28 14.96 6.13
CA ILE A 54 8.04 14.15 5.16
C ILE A 54 8.16 12.70 5.62
N PHE A 55 8.38 12.47 6.91
CA PHE A 55 8.59 11.13 7.45
C PHE A 55 7.35 10.24 7.26
N THR A 56 6.16 10.75 7.62
CA THR A 56 4.92 10.02 7.36
C THR A 56 4.65 9.87 5.86
N GLY A 57 4.93 10.90 5.06
CA GLY A 57 4.80 10.84 3.61
C GLY A 57 5.58 9.69 3.00
N ILE A 58 6.82 9.46 3.45
CA ILE A 58 7.65 8.33 3.00
C ILE A 58 7.03 6.98 3.40
N LEU A 59 6.53 6.85 4.63
CA LEU A 59 5.89 5.61 5.08
C LEU A 59 4.61 5.29 4.29
N ASN A 60 3.80 6.30 3.99
CA ASN A 60 2.63 6.16 3.12
C ASN A 60 3.05 5.77 1.70
N LEU A 61 4.13 6.35 1.16
CA LEU A 61 4.66 5.99 -0.16
C LEU A 61 5.08 4.51 -0.21
N ILE A 62 5.80 4.03 0.81
CA ILE A 62 6.17 2.60 0.92
C ILE A 62 4.91 1.72 1.00
N SER A 63 3.90 2.16 1.76
CA SER A 63 2.62 1.46 1.89
C SER A 63 1.82 1.41 0.58
N ALA A 64 2.06 2.31 -0.38
CA ALA A 64 1.43 2.29 -1.70
C ALA A 64 2.13 1.37 -2.71
N LEU A 65 3.46 1.19 -2.59
CA LEU A 65 4.27 0.46 -3.56
C LEU A 65 3.86 -1.01 -3.69
N LEU A 66 3.73 -1.72 -2.58
CA LEU A 66 3.35 -3.14 -2.58
C LEU A 66 1.95 -3.38 -3.17
N PRO A 67 0.88 -2.68 -2.74
CA PRO A 67 -0.43 -2.83 -3.37
C PRO A 67 -0.44 -2.43 -4.85
N LEU A 68 0.35 -1.43 -5.27
CA LEU A 68 0.51 -1.10 -6.69
C LEU A 68 1.13 -2.27 -7.48
N LEU A 69 2.19 -2.90 -6.95
CA LEU A 69 2.81 -4.05 -7.58
C LEU A 69 1.86 -5.25 -7.67
N ILE A 70 1.05 -5.50 -6.63
CA ILE A 70 -0.01 -6.52 -6.67
C ILE A 70 -1.01 -6.19 -7.78
N CYS A 71 -1.41 -4.91 -7.92
CA CYS A 71 -2.38 -4.49 -8.93
C CYS A 71 -1.85 -4.75 -10.34
N ILE A 72 -0.59 -4.41 -10.60
CA ILE A 72 0.09 -4.68 -11.87
C ILE A 72 0.18 -6.19 -12.13
N ALA A 73 0.51 -6.99 -11.11
CA ALA A 73 0.60 -8.44 -11.24
C ALA A 73 -0.75 -9.09 -11.57
N LEU A 74 -1.85 -8.59 -10.99
CA LEU A 74 -3.19 -9.08 -11.26
C LEU A 74 -3.70 -8.70 -12.66
N LEU A 75 -3.34 -7.53 -13.18
CA LEU A 75 -3.72 -7.10 -14.53
C LEU A 75 -2.96 -7.83 -15.65
N ARG A 76 -1.81 -8.43 -15.34
CA ARG A 76 -0.96 -9.14 -16.31
C ARG A 76 -1.34 -10.61 -16.51
N ASN A 77 -2.00 -11.22 -15.52
CA ASN A 77 -2.49 -12.60 -15.59
C ASN A 77 -3.89 -12.65 -16.20
#